data_AF-A0A920EBJ0-F1
#
_entry.id   AF-A0A920EBJ0-F1
#
_cell.length_a   1.000
_cell.length_b   1.000
_cell.length_c   1.000
_cell.angle_alpha   90.00
_cell.angle_beta   90.00
_cell.angle_gamma   90.00
#
_symmetry.space_group_name_H-M   'P 1'
#
loop_
_entity.id
_entity.type
_entity.pdbx_description
1 polymer ?
#
loop_
_entity_poly.entity_id
_entity_poly.type
_entity_poly.pdbx_seq_one_letter_code
_entity_poly.pdbx_strand_id
1 'polypeptide(L)'
;MGMVSHLPPPGHYTRDHTLSDLKAITERSEEKVILAGHSLGGYLSLAHSLLYPEDVEALILVGAGPGFRKMESIDQWNSSVIESAKKLDLPEGSEATALHTDAWVIDSLSEIKVPTLVIVGEHDKRFRASMSVLKST
;
A
#
# COMPACT_ATOMS: atom_id res chain seq x y z
N MET A 1 -26.85 -5.35 -9.05
CA MET A 1 -27.10 -5.47 -7.60
C MET A 1 -25.89 -4.83 -6.91
N GLY A 2 -26.03 -3.61 -6.40
CA GLY A 2 -24.88 -2.86 -5.88
C GLY A 2 -24.36 -3.47 -4.59
N MET A 3 -23.07 -3.83 -4.55
CA MET A 3 -22.42 -4.25 -3.32
C MET A 3 -22.31 -3.03 -2.41
N VAL A 4 -23.10 -3.03 -1.34
CA VAL A 4 -22.92 -2.12 -0.21
C VAL A 4 -21.61 -2.51 0.44
N SER A 5 -20.65 -1.58 0.55
CA SER A 5 -19.44 -1.84 1.34
C SER A 5 -19.87 -2.11 2.78
N HIS A 6 -19.73 -3.36 3.20
CA HIS A 6 -20.01 -3.75 4.57
C HIS A 6 -18.80 -3.28 5.37
N LEU A 7 -18.84 -2.03 5.86
CA LEU A 7 -17.82 -1.47 6.74
C LEU A 7 -17.55 -2.51 7.84
N PRO A 8 -16.40 -3.20 7.82
CA PRO A 8 -16.11 -4.20 8.82
C PRO A 8 -16.10 -3.54 10.21
N PRO A 9 -16.39 -4.29 11.29
CA PRO A 9 -16.21 -3.76 12.64
C PRO A 9 -14.78 -3.24 12.84
N PRO A 10 -14.55 -2.27 13.75
CA PRO A 10 -13.20 -1.91 14.18
C PRO A 10 -12.38 -3.18 14.48
N GLY A 11 -11.15 -3.27 13.97
CA GLY A 11 -10.34 -4.50 14.02
C GLY A 11 -10.38 -5.40 12.78
N HIS A 12 -11.30 -5.16 11.84
CA HIS A 12 -11.45 -6.00 10.64
C HIS A 12 -10.97 -5.34 9.34
N TYR A 13 -10.39 -4.13 9.38
CA TYR A 13 -9.77 -3.51 8.21
C TYR A 13 -8.36 -4.08 8.01
N THR A 14 -8.24 -5.06 7.13
CA THR A 14 -6.94 -5.64 6.74
C THR A 14 -6.50 -5.07 5.40
N ARG A 15 -5.22 -5.28 5.05
CA ARG A 15 -4.73 -5.03 3.69
C ARG A 15 -5.67 -5.59 2.62
N ASP A 16 -6.10 -6.84 2.78
CA ASP A 16 -6.93 -7.53 1.79
C ASP A 16 -8.32 -6.90 1.65
N HIS A 17 -8.94 -6.46 2.76
CA HIS A 17 -10.19 -5.71 2.69
C HIS A 17 -10.01 -4.39 1.93
N THR A 18 -8.94 -3.64 2.22
CA THR A 18 -8.64 -2.39 1.51
C THR A 18 -8.35 -2.63 0.02
N LEU A 19 -7.68 -3.73 -0.33
CA LEU A 19 -7.44 -4.11 -1.73
C LEU A 19 -8.72 -4.54 -2.44
N SER A 20 -9.65 -5.22 -1.74
CA SER A 20 -10.98 -5.54 -2.25
C SER A 20 -11.81 -4.29 -2.52
N ASP A 21 -11.77 -3.30 -1.62
CA ASP A 21 -12.44 -2.01 -1.83
C ASP A 21 -11.84 -1.26 -3.02
N LEU A 22 -10.51 -1.25 -3.14
CA LEU A 22 -9.83 -0.64 -4.28
C LEU A 22 -10.23 -1.33 -5.59
N LYS A 23 -10.30 -2.67 -5.61
CA LYS A 23 -10.78 -3.45 -6.76
C LYS A 23 -12.21 -3.12 -7.15
N ALA A 24 -13.12 -3.02 -6.18
CA ALA A 24 -14.50 -2.61 -6.45
C ALA A 24 -14.60 -1.19 -7.05
N ILE A 25 -13.63 -0.31 -6.75
CA ILE A 25 -13.55 1.02 -7.35
C ILE A 25 -12.97 0.95 -8.76
N THR A 26 -11.88 0.22 -8.98
CA THR A 26 -11.23 0.13 -10.30
C THR A 26 -12.13 -0.54 -11.34
N GLU A 27 -12.92 -1.55 -10.94
CA GLU A 27 -13.92 -2.22 -11.80
C GLU A 27 -15.03 -1.30 -12.33
N ARG A 28 -15.18 -0.10 -11.77
CA ARG A 28 -16.14 0.90 -12.27
C ARG A 28 -15.61 1.67 -13.48
N SER A 29 -14.32 1.53 -13.78
CA SER A 29 -13.70 2.09 -14.97
C SER A 29 -13.81 1.09 -16.12
N GLU A 30 -14.14 1.58 -17.31
CA GLU A 30 -14.12 0.76 -18.54
C GLU A 30 -12.68 0.60 -19.07
N GLU A 31 -11.78 1.47 -18.65
CA GLU A 31 -10.36 1.50 -19.03
C GLU A 31 -9.46 1.20 -17.83
N LYS A 32 -8.19 0.84 -18.10
CA LYS A 32 -7.16 0.73 -17.07
C LYS A 32 -7.00 2.07 -16.31
N VAL A 33 -6.76 1.98 -15.01
CA VAL A 33 -6.63 3.17 -14.15
C VAL A 33 -5.18 3.55 -13.89
N ILE A 34 -4.94 4.83 -13.60
CA ILE A 34 -3.68 5.30 -13.03
C ILE A 34 -3.85 5.38 -11.52
N LEU A 35 -3.06 4.61 -10.77
CA LEU A 35 -3.11 4.63 -9.31
C LEU A 35 -2.07 5.59 -8.75
N ALA A 36 -2.55 6.67 -8.12
CA ALA A 36 -1.73 7.64 -7.41
C ALA A 36 -1.86 7.46 -5.90
N GLY A 37 -0.79 7.03 -5.24
CA GLY A 37 -0.78 6.68 -3.82
C GLY A 37 0.28 7.42 -3.03
N HIS A 38 -0.10 8.00 -1.89
CA HIS A 38 0.81 8.62 -0.93
C HIS A 38 1.03 7.70 0.28
N SER A 39 2.29 7.48 0.67
CA SER A 39 2.67 6.67 1.83
C SER A 39 2.03 5.27 1.81
N LEU A 40 1.17 4.95 2.78
CA LEU A 40 0.39 3.70 2.78
C LEU A 40 -0.40 3.49 1.49
N GLY A 41 -0.98 4.55 0.92
CA GLY A 41 -1.68 4.47 -0.35
C GLY A 41 -0.77 4.03 -1.50
N GLY A 42 0.50 4.41 -1.49
CA GLY A 42 1.47 3.95 -2.49
C GLY A 42 1.83 2.47 -2.33
N TYR A 43 1.96 1.99 -1.08
CA TYR A 43 2.11 0.55 -0.82
C TYR A 43 0.88 -0.24 -1.31
N LEU A 44 -0.32 0.25 -1.05
CA LEU A 44 -1.57 -0.38 -1.49
C LEU A 44 -1.70 -0.33 -3.03
N SER A 45 -1.28 0.74 -3.69
CA SER A 45 -1.24 0.81 -5.16
C SER A 45 -0.28 -0.23 -5.75
N LEU A 46 0.89 -0.44 -5.14
CA LEU A 46 1.81 -1.51 -5.54
C LEU A 46 1.17 -2.89 -5.38
N ALA A 47 0.61 -3.18 -4.20
CA ALA A 47 -0.04 -4.46 -3.92
C ALA A 47 -1.23 -4.72 -4.86
N HIS A 48 -2.03 -3.70 -5.15
CA HIS A 48 -3.13 -3.80 -6.11
C HIS A 48 -2.64 -4.09 -7.53
N SER A 49 -1.58 -3.40 -7.98
CA SER A 49 -0.99 -3.63 -9.31
C SER A 49 -0.41 -5.04 -9.46
N LEU A 50 0.09 -5.64 -8.38
CA LEU A 50 0.54 -7.03 -8.38
C LEU A 50 -0.62 -8.04 -8.48
N LEU A 51 -1.74 -7.80 -7.80
CA LEU A 51 -2.90 -8.70 -7.85
C LEU A 51 -3.71 -8.57 -9.14
N TYR A 52 -3.82 -7.34 -9.65
CA TYR A 52 -4.68 -6.99 -10.77
C TYR A 52 -3.90 -6.18 -11.81
N PRO A 53 -2.86 -6.75 -12.43
CA PRO A 53 -2.01 -6.03 -13.39
C PRO A 53 -2.79 -5.56 -14.62
N GLU A 54 -3.88 -6.23 -14.96
CA GLU A 54 -4.75 -5.84 -16.08
C GLU A 54 -5.61 -4.62 -15.80
N ASP A 55 -5.77 -4.22 -14.53
CA ASP A 55 -6.58 -3.05 -14.15
C ASP A 55 -5.77 -1.74 -14.17
N VAL A 56 -4.43 -1.82 -14.22
CA VAL A 56 -3.54 -0.68 -13.96
C VAL A 56 -2.76 -0.29 -15.22
N GLU A 57 -2.81 0.99 -15.57
CA GLU A 57 -2.05 1.58 -16.69
C GLU A 57 -0.71 2.13 -16.24
N ALA A 58 -0.67 2.79 -15.07
CA ALA A 58 0.53 3.41 -14.52
C ALA A 58 0.43 3.64 -13.00
N LEU A 59 1.58 3.84 -12.35
CA LEU A 59 1.70 4.11 -10.93
C LEU A 59 2.33 5.48 -10.65
N ILE A 60 1.80 6.20 -9.67
CA ILE A 60 2.41 7.39 -9.08
C ILE A 60 2.56 7.18 -7.58
N LEU A 61 3.80 7.05 -7.11
CA LEU A 61 4.13 6.73 -5.73
C LEU A 61 4.77 7.93 -5.05
N VAL A 62 4.12 8.47 -4.03
CA VAL A 62 4.57 9.67 -3.30
C VAL A 62 4.95 9.30 -1.87
N GLY A 63 6.22 9.46 -1.49
CA GLY A 63 6.68 9.17 -0.13
C GLY A 63 6.31 7.76 0.34
N ALA A 64 6.42 6.78 -0.56
CA ALA A 64 5.94 5.42 -0.37
C ALA A 64 7.04 4.41 -0.69
N GLY A 65 6.87 3.19 -0.18
CA GLY A 65 7.79 2.09 -0.42
C GLY A 65 7.08 0.74 -0.44
N PRO A 66 7.76 -0.31 -0.92
CA PRO A 66 7.17 -1.63 -1.12
C PRO A 66 7.07 -2.49 0.15
N GLY A 67 7.28 -1.89 1.33
CA GLY A 67 7.42 -2.61 2.60
C GLY A 67 8.84 -3.10 2.87
N PHE A 68 8.97 -4.21 3.59
CA PHE A 68 10.23 -4.66 4.19
C PHE A 68 10.43 -6.17 3.99
N ARG A 69 11.69 -6.59 3.76
CA ARG A 69 12.06 -8.02 3.73
C ARG A 69 12.39 -8.58 5.10
N LYS A 70 13.02 -7.77 5.96
CA LYS A 70 13.52 -8.22 7.25
C LYS A 70 12.40 -8.16 8.28
N MET A 71 12.19 -9.26 9.00
CA MET A 71 11.19 -9.33 10.08
C MET A 71 11.41 -8.23 11.13
N GLU A 72 12.66 -7.95 11.50
CA GLU A 72 12.98 -6.86 12.44
C GLU A 72 12.46 -5.49 11.95
N SER A 73 12.57 -5.19 10.65
CA SER A 73 12.05 -3.94 10.08
C SER A 73 10.52 -3.91 10.04
N ILE A 74 9.88 -5.07 9.83
CA ILE A 74 8.42 -5.24 9.92
C ILE A 74 7.97 -4.96 11.37
N ASP A 75 8.62 -5.57 12.36
CA ASP A 75 8.28 -5.41 13.77
C ASP A 75 8.45 -3.96 14.24
N GLN A 76 9.53 -3.31 13.84
CA GLN A 76 9.78 -1.89 14.12
C GLN A 76 8.72 -1.00 13.46
N TRP A 77 8.37 -1.27 12.20
CA TRP A 77 7.31 -0.53 11.50
C TRP A 77 5.97 -0.72 12.22
N ASN A 78 5.53 -1.95 12.45
CA ASN A 78 4.25 -2.27 13.07
C ASN A 78 4.13 -1.66 14.47
N SER A 79 5.19 -1.74 15.28
CA SER A 79 5.24 -1.07 16.59
C SER A 79 5.02 0.43 16.47
N SER A 80 5.67 1.08 15.48
CA SER A 80 5.51 2.53 15.24
C SER A 80 4.09 2.90 14.79
N VAL A 81 3.44 2.06 13.99
CA VAL A 81 2.05 2.28 13.56
C VAL A 81 1.10 2.14 14.74
N ILE A 82 1.22 1.07 15.54
CA ILE A 82 0.39 0.83 16.73
C ILE A 82 0.54 1.99 17.73
N GLU A 83 1.77 2.45 17.97
CA GLU A 83 2.02 3.58 18.87
C GLU A 83 1.43 4.89 18.32
N SER A 84 1.53 5.11 17.01
CA SER A 84 0.96 6.30 16.36
C SER A 84 -0.57 6.30 16.42
N ALA A 85 -1.22 5.16 16.17
CA ALA A 85 -2.66 5.03 16.27
C ALA A 85 -3.15 5.32 17.70
N LYS A 86 -2.43 4.83 18.72
CA LYS A 86 -2.71 5.15 20.13
C LYS A 86 -2.53 6.64 20.44
N LYS A 87 -1.44 7.25 19.97
CA LYS A 87 -1.18 8.69 20.18
C LYS A 87 -2.23 9.59 19.53
N LEU A 88 -2.78 9.15 18.41
CA LEU A 88 -3.83 9.84 17.68
C LEU A 88 -5.25 9.51 18.19
N ASP A 89 -5.37 8.68 19.23
CA ASP A 89 -6.64 8.20 19.78
C ASP A 89 -7.57 7.60 18.71
N LEU A 90 -6.97 6.85 17.78
CA LEU A 90 -7.74 6.17 16.75
C LEU A 90 -8.47 4.94 17.34
N PRO A 91 -9.66 4.60 16.83
CA PRO A 91 -10.36 3.38 17.24
C PRO A 91 -9.46 2.14 17.10
N GLU A 92 -9.57 1.21 18.04
CA GLU A 92 -8.83 -0.06 18.01
C GLU A 92 -8.99 -0.76 16.65
N GLY A 93 -7.88 -1.21 16.08
CA GLY A 93 -7.86 -1.87 14.78
C GLY A 93 -7.79 -0.95 13.58
N SER A 94 -7.79 0.38 13.75
CA SER A 94 -7.56 1.33 12.65
C SER A 94 -6.16 1.18 12.05
N GLU A 95 -5.20 0.70 12.84
CA GLU A 95 -3.82 0.45 12.42
C GLU A 95 -3.66 -0.74 11.48
N ALA A 96 -4.62 -1.67 11.46
CA ALA A 96 -4.44 -2.99 10.89
C ALA A 96 -4.13 -2.96 9.37
N THR A 97 -4.73 -2.04 8.61
CA THR A 97 -4.42 -1.83 7.19
C THR A 97 -2.98 -1.38 6.95
N ALA A 98 -2.35 -0.71 7.92
CA ALA A 98 -0.99 -0.18 7.81
C ALA A 98 0.08 -1.14 8.34
N LEU A 99 -0.32 -2.29 8.90
CA LEU A 99 0.62 -3.31 9.35
C LEU A 99 1.16 -4.13 8.18
N HIS A 100 2.44 -4.43 8.21
CA HIS A 100 3.07 -5.35 7.29
C HIS A 100 3.12 -6.74 7.92
N THR A 101 2.74 -7.77 7.17
CA THR A 101 2.69 -9.16 7.63
C THR A 101 3.64 -10.08 6.88
N ASP A 102 4.18 -9.60 5.75
CA ASP A 102 4.99 -10.38 4.81
C ASP A 102 5.92 -9.46 4.00
N ALA A 103 6.78 -10.08 3.21
CA ALA A 103 7.69 -9.43 2.27
C ALA A 103 7.17 -9.47 0.82
N TRP A 104 5.93 -9.89 0.58
CA TRP A 104 5.44 -10.22 -0.76
C TRP A 104 5.60 -9.05 -1.75
N VAL A 105 5.13 -7.86 -1.38
CA VAL A 105 5.19 -6.68 -2.27
C VAL A 105 6.62 -6.31 -2.65
N ILE A 106 7.58 -6.40 -1.71
CA ILE A 106 8.99 -6.08 -1.98
C ILE A 106 9.70 -7.18 -2.77
N ASP A 107 9.27 -8.43 -2.64
CA ASP A 107 9.86 -9.57 -3.36
C ASP A 107 9.31 -9.70 -4.78
N SER A 108 8.05 -9.30 -5.00
CA SER A 108 7.39 -9.34 -6.32
C SER A 108 7.56 -8.07 -7.15
N LEU A 109 8.39 -7.11 -6.73
CA LEU A 109 8.55 -5.84 -7.45
C LEU A 109 8.83 -6.02 -8.94
N SER A 110 9.69 -6.98 -9.31
CA SER A 110 10.05 -7.24 -10.72
C SER A 110 8.87 -7.65 -11.60
N GLU A 111 7.72 -8.00 -11.01
CA GLU A 111 6.48 -8.32 -11.71
C GLU A 111 5.68 -7.06 -12.10
N ILE A 112 5.96 -5.89 -11.50
CA ILE A 112 5.39 -4.60 -11.91
C ILE A 112 5.95 -4.23 -13.29
N LYS A 113 5.11 -4.23 -14.32
CA LYS A 113 5.49 -3.91 -15.71
C LYS A 113 5.03 -2.54 -16.21
N VAL A 114 4.19 -1.87 -15.43
CA VAL A 114 3.62 -0.58 -15.81
C VAL A 114 4.59 0.57 -15.53
N PRO A 115 4.54 1.66 -16.33
CA PRO A 115 5.29 2.88 -16.02
C PRO A 115 5.03 3.35 -14.59
N THR A 116 6.10 3.61 -13.84
CA THR A 116 6.02 3.98 -12.42
C THR A 116 6.82 5.26 -12.17
N LEU A 117 6.13 6.31 -11.72
CA LEU A 117 6.74 7.55 -11.22
C LEU A 117 6.88 7.48 -9.71
N VAL A 118 8.08 7.75 -9.19
CA VAL A 118 8.34 7.81 -7.75
C VAL A 118 8.79 9.21 -7.34
N ILE A 119 8.08 9.81 -6.40
CA ILE A 119 8.31 11.15 -5.86
C ILE A 119 8.63 11.01 -4.37
N VAL A 120 9.81 11.45 -3.96
CA VAL A 120 10.22 11.44 -2.54
C VAL A 120 10.79 12.81 -2.20
N GLY A 121 10.33 13.36 -1.08
CA GLY A 121 10.83 14.63 -0.56
C GLY A 121 12.30 14.50 -0.15
N GLU A 122 13.11 15.53 -0.43
CA GLU A 122 14.56 15.48 -0.17
C GLU A 122 14.89 15.23 1.31
N HIS A 123 14.00 15.58 2.25
CA HIS A 123 14.18 15.39 3.69
C HIS A 123 13.49 14.14 4.24
N ASP A 124 12.80 13.36 3.42
CA ASP A 124 12.14 12.13 3.84
C ASP A 124 13.16 10.99 3.95
N LYS A 125 13.81 10.91 5.12
CA LYS A 125 14.85 9.91 5.39
C LYS A 125 14.32 8.48 5.31
N ARG A 126 13.04 8.26 5.61
CA ARG A 126 12.42 6.92 5.69
C ARG A 126 12.24 6.33 4.30
N PHE A 127 11.68 7.11 3.37
CA PHE A 127 11.37 6.64 2.02
C PHE A 127 12.47 6.91 0.99
N ARG A 128 13.50 7.70 1.33
CA ARG A 128 14.69 7.82 0.48
C ARG A 128 15.39 6.47 0.26
N ALA A 129 15.40 5.59 1.26
CA ALA A 129 15.93 4.24 1.11
C ALA A 129 15.06 3.38 0.17
N SER A 130 13.75 3.59 0.14
CA SER A 130 12.84 2.89 -0.77
C SER A 130 13.10 3.23 -2.24
N MET A 131 13.60 4.44 -2.54
CA MET A 131 13.97 4.83 -3.90
C MET A 131 15.01 3.92 -4.54
N SER A 132 15.99 3.41 -3.78
CA SER A 132 17.00 2.51 -4.37
C SER A 132 16.41 1.16 -4.75
N VAL A 133 15.39 0.71 -4.03
CA VAL A 133 14.69 -0.55 -4.29
C VAL A 133 13.75 -0.43 -5.50
N LEU A 134 13.09 0.71 -5.67
CA LEU A 134 12.16 0.96 -6.79
C LEU A 134 12.87 1.33 -8.10
N LYS A 135 14.14 1.76 -8.05
CA LYS A 135 14.94 2.07 -9.25
C LYS A 135 15.42 0.84 -10.02
N SER A 136 15.32 -0.35 -9.45
CA SER A 136 15.76 -1.62 -10.06
C SER A 136 14.63 -2.46 -10.67
N THR A 137 13.43 -1.90 -10.69
CA THR A 137 12.22 -2.45 -11.33
C THR A 137 12.12 -1.98 -12.76
#